data_AF-A0A9J5YHD8-F1
#
_entry.id   AF-A0A9J5YHD8-F1
#
_cell.length_a   1.000
_cell.length_b   1.000
_cell.length_c   1.000
_cell.angle_alpha   90.00
_cell.angle_beta   90.00
_cell.angle_gamma   90.00
#
_symmetry.space_group_name_H-M   'P 1'
#
loop_
_entity.id
_entity.type
_entity.pdbx_description
1 polymer ?
#
loop_
_entity_poly.entity_id
_entity_poly.type
_entity_poly.pdbx_seq_one_letter_code
_entity_poly.pdbx_strand_id
1 'polypeptide(L)' 'MSWKEIEWGRLYRLTVAVAIYYIWNERNNRIFKMKCRSPQAITRMVIQEIHVQASGMTKLVGYLRRFNFYPGGV' A
#
# COMPACT_ATOMS: atom_id res chain seq x y z
N MET A 1 -18.95 -12.29 15.13
CA MET A 1 -17.90 -11.68 14.31
C MET A 1 -17.70 -10.26 14.82
N SER A 2 -16.51 -9.96 15.33
CA SER A 2 -16.17 -8.64 15.88
C SER A 2 -15.87 -7.66 14.75
N TRP A 3 -16.26 -6.40 14.89
CA TRP A 3 -15.95 -5.32 13.94
C TRP A 3 -14.46 -5.24 13.60
N LYS A 4 -13.58 -5.55 14.57
CA LYS A 4 -12.13 -5.61 14.37
C LYS A 4 -11.75 -6.67 13.34
N GLU A 5 -12.33 -7.86 13.39
CA GLU A 5 -11.98 -8.99 12.49
C GLU A 5 -12.33 -8.66 11.04
N ILE A 6 -13.45 -7.95 10.83
CA ILE A 6 -13.89 -7.49 9.51
C ILE A 6 -12.92 -6.44 8.96
N GLU A 7 -12.49 -5.48 9.78
CA GLU A 7 -11.53 -4.44 9.40
C GLU A 7 -10.16 -5.03 9.04
N TRP A 8 -9.61 -5.92 9.87
CA TRP A 8 -8.33 -6.58 9.61
C TRP A 8 -8.37 -7.46 8.36
N GLY A 9 -9.45 -8.21 8.16
CA GLY A 9 -9.65 -9.01 6.95
C GLY A 9 -9.70 -8.14 5.68
N ARG A 10 -10.32 -6.96 5.76
CA ARG A 10 -10.35 -6.01 4.64
C ARG A 10 -8.97 -5.40 4.36
N LEU A 11 -8.23 -5.03 5.40
CA LEU A 11 -6.88 -4.49 5.25
C LEU A 11 -5.91 -5.52 4.65
N TYR A 12 -6.00 -6.78 5.06
CA TYR A 12 -5.21 -7.86 4.50
C TYR A 12 -5.46 -8.02 3.00
N ARG A 13 -6.74 -8.13 2.59
CA ARG A 13 -7.11 -8.26 1.17
C ARG A 13 -6.69 -7.04 0.35
N LEU A 14 -6.87 -5.84 0.90
CA LEU A 14 -6.41 -4.58 0.28
C LEU A 14 -4.90 -4.60 0.04
N THR A 15 -4.12 -4.95 1.07
CA THR A 15 -2.65 -4.99 1.00
C THR A 15 -2.17 -5.94 -0.10
N VAL A 16 -2.73 -7.16 -0.14
CA VAL A 16 -2.39 -8.17 -1.15
C VAL A 16 -2.77 -7.68 -2.56
N ALA A 17 -3.98 -7.15 -2.73
CA ALA A 17 -4.45 -6.67 -4.03
C ALA A 17 -3.59 -5.52 -4.57
N VAL A 18 -3.26 -4.54 -3.73
CA VAL A 18 -2.42 -3.39 -4.10
C VAL A 18 -1.00 -3.86 -4.49
N ALA A 19 -0.40 -4.77 -3.72
CA ALA A 19 0.93 -5.30 -4.03
C ALA A 19 0.95 -6.03 -5.38
N ILE A 20 -0.02 -6.93 -5.62
CA ILE A 20 -0.15 -7.66 -6.89
C ILE A 20 -0.34 -6.70 -8.05
N TYR A 21 -1.21 -5.69 -7.90
CA TYR A 21 -1.46 -4.70 -8.93
C TYR A 21 -0.19 -3.95 -9.35
N TYR A 22 0.58 -3.43 -8.38
CA TYR A 22 1.78 -2.66 -8.69
C TYR A 22 2.90 -3.51 -9.28
N ILE A 23 3.05 -4.77 -8.86
CA ILE A 23 3.99 -5.72 -9.47
C ILE A 23 3.59 -6.02 -10.92
N TRP A 24 2.32 -6.32 -11.16
CA TRP A 24 1.80 -6.57 -12.50
C TRP A 24 1.96 -5.36 -13.42
N ASN A 25 1.62 -4.17 -12.94
CA ASN A 25 1.77 -2.93 -13.68
C ASN A 25 3.24 -2.64 -14.01
N GLU A 26 4.17 -2.88 -13.08
CA GLU A 26 5.60 -2.74 -13.35
C GLU A 26 6.07 -3.73 -14.43
N ARG A 27 5.69 -5.01 -14.34
CA ARG A 27 6.00 -6.01 -15.38
C ARG A 27 5.51 -5.54 -16.76
N ASN A 28 4.28 -5.03 -16.84
CA ASN A 28 3.73 -4.51 -18.09
C ASN A 28 4.46 -3.26 -18.58
N ASN A 29 4.83 -2.34 -17.71
CA ASN A 29 5.59 -1.15 -18.09
C ASN A 29 6.98 -1.52 -18.64
N ARG A 30 7.62 -2.56 -18.10
CA ARG A 30 8.89 -3.07 -18.61
C ARG A 30 8.75 -3.68 -19.99
N ILE A 31 7.74 -4.53 -20.20
CA ILE A 31 7.51 -5.22 -21.47
C ILE A 31 7.05 -4.25 -22.57
N PHE A 32 6.05 -3.42 -22.28
CA PHE A 32 5.34 -2.65 -23.32
C PHE A 32 5.81 -1.20 -23.44
N LYS A 33 6.47 -0.64 -22.42
CA LYS A 33 6.87 0.78 -22.41
C LYS A 33 8.37 0.99 -22.21
N MET A 34 9.16 -0.09 -22.05
CA MET A 34 10.57 -0.02 -21.68
C MET A 34 10.86 0.89 -20.47
N LYS A 35 9.87 1.00 -19.56
CA LYS A 35 9.99 1.80 -18.33
C LYS A 35 10.19 0.86 -17.15
N CYS A 36 11.19 1.17 -16.33
CA CYS A 36 11.54 0.40 -15.15
C CYS A 36 11.62 1.32 -13.93
N ARG A 37 10.79 1.09 -12.92
CA ARG A 37 10.91 1.73 -11.62
C ARG A 37 11.79 0.90 -10.70
N SER A 38 12.47 1.57 -9.78
CA SER A 38 13.22 0.88 -8.74
C SER A 38 12.25 0.14 -7.79
N PRO A 39 12.69 -0.97 -7.18
CA PRO A 39 11.91 -1.67 -6.16
C PRO A 39 11.45 -0.73 -5.04
N GLN A 40 12.31 0.21 -4.62
CA GLN A 40 12.00 1.20 -3.58
C GLN A 40 10.85 2.12 -4.00
N ALA A 41 10.79 2.54 -5.27
CA ALA A 41 9.70 3.36 -5.78
C ALA A 41 8.37 2.59 -5.79
N ILE A 42 8.39 1.33 -6.22
CA ILE A 42 7.19 0.46 -6.24
C ILE A 42 6.68 0.22 -4.81
N THR A 43 7.58 -0.10 -3.88
CA THR A 43 7.24 -0.27 -2.46
C THR A 43 6.62 1.01 -1.88
N ARG A 44 7.17 2.19 -2.20
CA ARG A 44 6.60 3.47 -1.76
C ARG A 44 5.18 3.67 -2.30
N MET A 45 4.93 3.36 -3.58
CA MET A 45 3.60 3.47 -4.18
C MET A 45 2.59 2.53 -3.51
N VAL A 46 2.97 1.27 -3.24
CA VAL A 46 2.13 0.30 -2.51
C VAL A 46 1.76 0.82 -1.12
N ILE A 47 2.75 1.33 -0.37
CA ILE A 47 2.52 1.87 0.99
C ILE A 47 1.59 3.08 0.95
N GLN A 48 1.79 4.00 0.01
CA GLN A 48 0.96 5.20 -0.13
C GLN A 48 -0.50 4.85 -0.47
N GLU A 49 -0.70 3.93 -1.42
CA GLU A 49 -2.05 3.49 -1.81
C GLU A 49 -2.77 2.82 -0.63
N ILE A 50 -2.09 1.89 0.07
CA ILE A 50 -2.67 1.26 1.28
C ILE A 50 -3.01 2.31 2.32
N HIS A 51 -2.14 3.31 2.53
CA HIS A 51 -2.39 4.38 3.50
C HIS A 51 -3.63 5.21 3.15
N VAL A 52 -3.78 5.62 1.89
CA VAL A 52 -4.95 6.38 1.44
C VAL A 52 -6.21 5.54 1.59
N GLN A 53 -6.21 4.31 1.10
CA GLN A 53 -7.36 3.42 1.14
C GLN A 53 -7.74 2.99 2.57
N ALA A 54 -6.77 2.90 3.46
CA ALA A 54 -6.96 2.55 4.86
C ALA A 54 -7.01 3.75 5.81
N SER A 55 -6.89 4.99 5.32
CA SER A 55 -7.04 6.20 6.15
C SER A 55 -8.48 6.36 6.69
N GLY A 56 -9.47 5.73 6.03
CA GLY A 56 -10.81 5.52 6.60
C GLY A 56 -10.86 4.55 7.79
N MET A 57 -9.76 3.86 8.10
CA MET A 57 -9.57 3.00 9.28
C MET A 57 -8.69 3.73 10.30
N THR A 58 -9.31 4.50 11.19
CA THR A 58 -8.66 5.44 12.13
C THR A 58 -7.49 4.87 12.94
N LYS A 59 -7.47 3.55 13.22
CA LYS A 59 -6.39 2.90 13.99
C LYS A 59 -5.13 2.59 13.16
N LEU A 60 -5.24 2.39 11.85
CA LEU A 60 -4.08 2.02 11.02
C LEU A 60 -3.15 3.21 10.76
N VAL A 61 -3.71 4.42 10.66
CA VAL A 61 -2.95 5.67 10.54
C VAL A 61 -1.92 5.80 11.68
N GLY A 62 -2.29 5.39 12.89
CA GLY A 62 -1.39 5.37 14.05
C GLY A 62 -0.23 4.39 13.90
N TYR A 63 -0.47 3.20 13.37
CA TYR A 63 0.59 2.21 13.12
C TYR A 63 1.56 2.68 12.03
N LEU A 64 1.06 3.21 10.92
CA LEU A 64 1.90 3.67 9.80
C LEU A 64 2.81 4.84 10.19
N ARG A 65 2.32 5.75 11.05
CA ARG A 65 3.16 6.80 11.66
C ARG A 65 4.22 6.22 12.59
N ARG A 66 3.86 5.24 13.43
CA ARG A 66 4.78 4.61 14.39
C ARG A 66 5.98 3.93 13.72
N PHE A 67 5.77 3.30 12.56
CA PHE A 67 6.84 2.62 11.84
C PHE A 67 7.70 3.55 10.96
N ASN A 68 7.50 4.88 11.05
CA ASN A 68 8.30 5.89 10.36
C ASN A 68 8.41 5.70 8.83
N PHE A 69 7.42 5.03 8.22
CA PHE A 69 7.35 4.87 6.76
C PHE A 69 6.96 6.17 6.04
N TYR A 70 6.68 7.24 6.78
CA TYR A 70 6.33 8.54 6.25
C TYR A 70 6.98 9.66 7.10
N PRO A 71 7.77 10.57 6.51
CA PRO A 71 8.20 11.78 7.20
C PRO A 71 6.98 12.72 7.28
N GLY A 72 6.61 13.13 8.49
CA GLY A 72 5.57 14.14 8.68
C GLY A 72 5.96 15.40 7.91
N GLY A 73 5.18 15.75 6.90
CA GLY A 73 5.34 17.01 6.18
C GLY A 73 5.07 18.17 7.13
N VAL A 74 6.12 18.95 7.40
CA VAL A 74 6.06 20.35 7.79
C VAL A 74 6.86 21.11 6.75
#